data_AF-A0A7X6TPU4-F1
#
_entry.id   AF-A0A7X6TPU4-F1
#
_cell.length_a   1.000
_cell.length_b   1.000
_cell.length_c   1.000
_cell.angle_alpha   90.00
_cell.angle_beta   90.00
_cell.angle_gamma   90.00
#
_symmetry.space_group_name_H-M   'P 1'
#
loop_
_entity.id
_entity.type
_entity.pdbx_description
1 polymer ?
#
loop_
_entity_poly.entity_id
_entity_poly.type
_entity_poly.pdbx_seq_one_letter_code
_entity_poly.pdbx_strand_id
1 'polypeptide(L)' 'MIKSYKLGEELLEQVRRLPFRPSLLLHACCGPCSTYPLQLLNKIFNITVYYNNSNIYPLEEYEKRFINLKKYID' A
#
# COMPACT_ATOMS: atom_id res chain seq x y z
N MET A 1 4.80 -19.44 8.91
CA MET A 1 5.28 -18.28 8.13
C MET A 1 5.27 -18.53 6.61
N ILE A 2 5.83 -19.64 6.11
CA ILE A 2 5.90 -19.95 4.66
C ILE A 2 4.53 -20.18 4.00
N LYS A 3 3.58 -20.80 4.71
CA LYS A 3 2.25 -21.13 4.15
C LYS A 3 1.44 -19.88 3.78
N SER A 4 1.44 -18.86 4.65
CA SER A 4 0.67 -17.62 4.42
C SER A 4 1.22 -16.79 3.27
N TYR A 5 2.55 -16.77 3.10
CA TYR A 5 3.18 -16.09 1.97
C TYR A 5 2.80 -16.74 0.64
N LYS A 6 2.90 -18.08 0.54
CA LYS A 6 2.50 -18.83 -0.67
C LYS A 6 1.04 -18.60 -1.04
N LEU A 7 0.15 -18.60 -0.05
CA LEU A 7 -1.27 -18.30 -0.28
C LEU A 7 -1.48 -16.88 -0.84
N GLY A 8 -0.70 -15.91 -0.37
CA GLY A 8 -0.71 -14.55 -0.91
C GLY A 8 -0.31 -14.51 -2.38
N GLU A 9 0.78 -15.19 -2.75
CA GLU A 9 1.25 -15.27 -4.14
C GLU A 9 0.22 -15.95 -5.06
N GLU A 10 -0.40 -17.04 -4.61
CA GLU A 10 -1.47 -17.73 -5.34
C GLU A 10 -2.69 -16.83 -5.58
N LEU A 11 -3.08 -16.04 -4.57
CA LEU A 11 -4.16 -15.07 -4.71
C LEU A 11 -3.80 -13.96 -5.70
N LEU A 12 -2.58 -13.41 -5.61
CA LEU A 12 -2.11 -12.38 -6.54
C LEU A 12 -2.08 -12.89 -7.99
N GLU A 13 -1.72 -14.16 -8.20
CA GLU A 13 -1.75 -14.80 -9.51
C GLU A 13 -3.18 -14.96 -10.06
N GLN A 14 -4.15 -15.29 -9.20
CA GLN A 14 -5.56 -15.32 -9.61
C GLN A 14 -6.05 -13.94 -10.03
N VAL A 15 -5.66 -12.88 -9.29
CA VAL A 15 -6.03 -11.51 -9.62
C VAL A 15 -5.40 -11.06 -10.95
N ARG A 16 -4.17 -11.46 -11.23
CA ARG A 16 -3.49 -11.15 -12.51
C ARG A 16 -4.20 -11.71 -13.75
N ARG A 17 -5.00 -12.77 -13.58
CA ARG A 17 -5.75 -13.41 -14.67
C ARG A 17 -7.09 -12.75 -14.95
N LEU A 18 -7.52 -11.79 -14.14
CA LEU A 18 -8.72 -11.03 -14.42
C LEU A 18 -8.56 -10.24 -15.73
N PRO A 19 -9.64 -10.08 -16.52
CA PRO A 19 -9.57 -9.35 -17.78
C PRO A 19 -9.40 -7.83 -17.60
N PHE A 20 -9.32 -7.34 -16.36
CA PHE A 20 -9.16 -5.94 -16.00
C PHE A 20 -8.27 -5.79 -14.77
N ARG A 21 -7.78 -4.56 -14.54
CA ARG A 21 -6.99 -4.19 -13.36
C ARG A 21 -7.91 -3.71 -12.23
N PRO A 22 -8.11 -4.48 -11.15
CA PRO A 22 -9.05 -4.12 -10.08
C PRO A 22 -8.57 -2.94 -9.25
N SER A 23 -9.52 -2.20 -8.67
CA SER A 23 -9.23 -1.11 -7.73
C SER A 23 -8.95 -1.64 -6.32
N LEU A 24 -7.97 -1.03 -5.64
CA LEU A 24 -7.60 -1.37 -4.27
C LEU A 24 -7.43 -0.10 -3.44
N LEU A 25 -8.14 -0.01 -2.32
CA LEU A 25 -7.90 1.02 -1.31
C LEU A 25 -6.87 0.50 -0.31
N LEU A 26 -5.72 1.17 -0.21
CA LEU A 26 -4.65 0.79 0.71
C LEU A 26 -4.50 1.86 1.80
N HIS A 27 -4.64 1.44 3.06
CA HIS A 27 -4.33 2.28 4.20
C HIS A 27 -2.81 2.38 4.39
N ALA A 28 -2.32 3.61 4.54
CA ALA A 28 -0.94 3.90 4.92
C ALA A 28 -0.93 4.75 6.20
N CYS A 29 -0.35 4.21 7.27
CA CYS A 29 -0.16 4.94 8.53
C CYS A 29 1.22 5.62 8.64
N CYS A 30 2.17 5.23 7.77
CA CYS A 30 3.53 5.71 7.75
C CYS A 30 4.14 5.55 6.34
N GLY A 31 5.04 6.44 5.94
CA GLY A 31 5.74 6.36 4.65
C GLY A 31 6.44 5.01 4.42
N PRO A 32 7.43 4.61 5.24
CA PRO A 32 8.29 3.47 4.92
C PRO A 32 7.55 2.11 4.92
N CYS A 33 6.60 1.90 5.83
CA CYS A 33 5.87 0.62 5.94
C CYS A 33 5.03 0.30 4.71
N SER A 34 4.59 1.31 3.95
CA SER A 34 3.77 1.13 2.76
C SER A 34 4.58 0.90 1.47
N THR A 35 5.90 1.16 1.48
CA THR A 35 6.75 1.15 0.27
C THR A 35 6.77 -0.20 -0.45
N TYR A 36 7.08 -1.28 0.27
CA TYR A 36 7.15 -2.63 -0.31
C TYR A 36 5.77 -3.13 -0.76
N PRO A 37 4.69 -3.07 0.06
CA PRO A 37 3.35 -3.41 -0.41
C PRO A 37 2.92 -2.62 -1.65
N LEU A 38 3.18 -1.30 -1.68
CA LEU A 38 2.86 -0.46 -2.85
C LEU A 38 3.64 -0.90 -4.09
N GLN A 39 4.94 -1.18 -3.99
CA GLN A 39 5.74 -1.67 -5.14
C GLN A 39 5.21 -2.99 -5.70
N LEU A 40 4.83 -3.92 -4.82
CA LEU A 40 4.33 -5.22 -5.22
C LEU A 40 2.94 -5.10 -5.86
N LEU A 41 2.02 -4.40 -5.19
CA LEU A 41 0.60 -4.34 -5.56
C LEU A 41 0.33 -3.38 -6.71
N ASN A 42 1.16 -2.33 -6.91
CA ASN A 42 1.00 -1.38 -8.02
C ASN A 42 1.28 -2.00 -9.41
N LYS A 43 1.71 -3.26 -9.48
CA LYS A 43 1.76 -4.00 -10.76
C LYS A 43 0.44 -4.68 -11.09
N ILE A 44 -0.48 -4.78 -10.13
CA ILE A 44 -1.65 -5.66 -10.17
C ILE A 44 -2.95 -4.87 -9.96
N PHE A 45 -2.94 -3.76 -9.20
CA PHE A 45 -4.14 -3.02 -8.81
C PHE A 45 -4.08 -1.53 -9.19
N ASN A 46 -5.23 -0.93 -9.45
CA ASN A 46 -5.39 0.54 -9.44
C ASN A 46 -5.52 1.00 -7.99
N ILE A 47 -4.43 1.51 -7.42
CA ILE A 47 -4.35 1.77 -5.99
C ILE A 47 -4.80 3.20 -5.68
N THR A 48 -5.71 3.32 -4.71
CA THR A 48 -5.97 4.57 -4.00
C THR A 48 -5.36 4.45 -2.61
N VAL A 49 -4.55 5.43 -2.20
CA VAL A 49 -3.91 5.43 -0.88
C VAL A 49 -4.71 6.29 0.08
N TYR A 50 -5.09 5.72 1.22
CA TYR A 50 -5.70 6.43 2.32
C TYR A 50 -4.67 6.64 3.43
N TYR A 51 -4.26 7.89 3.66
CA TYR A 51 -3.32 8.23 4.74
C TYR A 51 -4.05 8.66 6.01
N ASN A 52 -3.86 7.92 7.10
CA ASN A 52 -4.39 8.29 8.42
C ASN A 52 -3.63 7.58 9.55
N ASN A 53 -3.32 8.30 10.63
CA ASN A 53 -2.88 7.74 11.90
C ASN A 53 -3.04 8.79 13.02
N SER A 54 -4.04 8.64 13.88
CA SER A 54 -4.34 9.58 14.98
C SER A 54 -3.31 9.57 16.11
N ASN A 55 -2.39 8.60 16.12
CA ASN A 55 -1.36 8.46 17.17
C ASN A 55 -0.05 9.19 16.82
N ILE A 56 0.00 9.92 15.70
CA ILE A 56 1.20 10.69 15.33
C ILE A 56 1.11 12.08 15.95
N TYR A 57 2.04 12.35 16.85
CA TYR A 57 2.25 13.64 17.50
C TYR A 57 3.73 13.98 17.46
N PRO A 58 4.12 15.25 17.32
CA PRO A 58 3.24 16.41 17.09
C PRO A 58 2.75 16.47 15.63
N LEU A 59 1.88 17.43 15.30
CA LEU A 59 1.26 17.56 13.97
C LEU A 59 2.31 17.63 12.85
N GLU A 60 3.45 18.26 13.12
CA GLU A 60 4.55 18.41 12.16
C GLU A 60 5.12 17.05 11.72
N GLU A 61 5.15 16.04 12.62
CA GLU A 61 5.57 14.68 12.25
C GLU A 61 4.51 13.98 11.39
N TYR A 62 3.23 14.22 11.64
CA TYR A 62 2.15 13.72 10.78
C TYR A 62 2.26 14.29 9.37
N GLU A 63 2.42 15.60 9.25
CA GLU A 63 2.59 16.29 7.97
C GLU A 63 3.84 15.84 7.22
N LYS A 64 4.98 15.74 7.93
CA LYS A 64 6.23 15.25 7.35
C LYS A 64 6.09 13.84 6.80
N ARG A 65 5.42 12.94 7.53
CA ARG A 65 5.15 11.57 7.07
C ARG A 65 4.20 11.53 5.88
N PHE A 66 3.16 12.36 5.88
CA PHE A 66 2.26 12.51 4.74
C PHE A 66 2.99 13.00 3.49
N ILE A 67 3.79 14.07 3.61
CA ILE A 67 4.55 14.66 2.49
C ILE A 67 5.53 13.64 1.91
N ASN A 68 6.24 12.89 2.77
CA ASN A 68 7.15 11.85 2.31
C ASN A 68 6.44 10.71 1.58
N LEU A 69 5.27 10.28 2.07
CA LEU A 69 4.46 9.28 1.38
C LEU A 69 3.96 9.83 0.04
N LYS A 70 3.43 11.05 0.01
CA LYS A 70 2.95 11.72 -1.20
C LYS A 70 4.06 11.81 -2.26
N LYS A 71 5.26 12.27 -1.87
CA LYS A 71 6.44 12.32 -2.74
C LYS A 71 6.87 10.95 -3.28
N TYR A 72 6.58 9.88 -2.57
CA TYR A 72 6.93 8.52 -2.99
C TYR A 72 5.92 7.95 -4.01
N ILE A 73 4.65 8.36 -3.94
CA ILE A 73 3.58 7.87 -4.82
C ILE A 73 3.36 8.74 -6.06
N ASP A 74 3.70 10.02 -5.99
CA ASP A 74 3.70 10.98 -7.12
C ASP A 74 4.85 10.67 -8.10
#